data_AF-A0A7V2XBX7-F1
#
_entry.id   AF-A0A7V2XBX7-F1
#
_cell.length_a   1.000
_cell.length_b   1.000
_cell.length_c   1.000
_cell.angle_alpha   90.00
_cell.angle_beta   90.00
_cell.angle_gamma   90.00
#
_symmetry.space_group_name_H-M   'P 1'
#
loop_
_entity.id
_entity.type
_entity.pdbx_description
1 polymer ?
#
loop_
_entity_poly.entity_id
_entity_poly.type
_entity_poly.pdbx_seq_one_letter_code
_entity_poly.pdbx_strand_id
1 'polypeptide(L)'
;MVTAIMVGVSLLGYFVTLTQIPALLANFVSSLHASRYTVFIVIVIFYLILGMLMNIMPMILLTLPILFPTIKALGFDPIWFGVVLVILVELGCITPPVGMNVFVVAGVAKDVPMSTIFRGVFPFVLVELLLIALLVLFPEIALLLPNAMNQ
;
A
#
# COMPACT_ATOMS: atom_id res chain seq x y z
N MET A 1 -7.67 -18.73 -10.47
CA MET A 1 -8.14 -17.59 -9.64
C MET A 1 -7.41 -16.29 -9.95
N VAL A 2 -6.06 -16.24 -9.88
CA VAL A 2 -5.29 -15.00 -10.13
C VAL A 2 -5.56 -14.40 -11.51
N THR A 3 -5.60 -15.22 -12.57
CA THR A 3 -5.91 -14.75 -13.94
C THR A 3 -7.29 -14.12 -14.06
N ALA A 4 -8.30 -14.65 -13.35
CA ALA A 4 -9.66 -14.09 -13.34
C ALA A 4 -9.72 -12.73 -12.61
N ILE A 5 -8.94 -12.58 -11.52
CA ILE A 5 -8.78 -11.29 -10.82
C ILE A 5 -8.10 -10.27 -11.74
N MET A 6 -7.08 -10.67 -12.50
CA MET A 6 -6.43 -9.76 -13.46
C MET A 6 -7.38 -9.24 -14.54
N VAL A 7 -8.27 -10.09 -15.06
CA VAL A 7 -9.32 -9.67 -16.00
C VAL A 7 -10.33 -8.72 -15.34
N GLY A 8 -10.78 -9.04 -14.12
CA GLY A 8 -11.70 -8.16 -13.37
C GLY A 8 -11.10 -6.80 -13.05
N VAL A 9 -9.82 -6.75 -12.69
CA VAL A 9 -9.10 -5.50 -12.40
C VAL A 9 -8.91 -4.65 -13.64
N SER A 10 -8.54 -5.26 -14.78
CA SER A 10 -8.34 -4.50 -16.00
C SER A 10 -9.66 -3.88 -16.51
N LEU A 11 -10.78 -4.59 -16.35
CA LEU A 11 -12.12 -4.04 -16.57
C LEU A 11 -12.45 -2.92 -15.57
N LEU A 12 -12.19 -3.10 -14.28
CA LEU A 12 -12.42 -2.08 -13.25
C LEU A 12 -11.61 -0.81 -13.50
N GLY A 13 -10.32 -0.95 -13.87
CA GLY A 13 -9.45 0.18 -14.19
C GLY A 13 -9.98 1.01 -15.36
N TYR A 14 -10.55 0.36 -16.38
CA TYR A 14 -11.22 1.05 -17.48
C TYR A 14 -12.46 1.82 -17.00
N PHE A 15 -13.31 1.21 -16.18
CA PHE A 15 -14.48 1.89 -15.59
C PHE A 15 -14.09 3.07 -14.68
N VAL A 16 -13.06 2.93 -13.85
CA VAL A 16 -12.52 4.00 -12.98
C VAL A 16 -12.03 5.18 -13.82
N THR A 17 -11.36 4.89 -14.94
CA THR A 17 -10.86 5.92 -15.85
C THR A 17 -12.02 6.65 -16.55
N LEU A 18 -13.04 5.92 -17.01
CA LEU A 18 -14.22 6.51 -17.65
C LEU A 18 -15.06 7.35 -16.68
N THR A 19 -15.20 6.91 -15.43
CA THR A 19 -15.98 7.61 -14.39
C THR A 19 -15.28 8.83 -13.83
N GLN A 20 -14.02 9.09 -14.23
CA GLN A 20 -13.21 10.21 -13.75
C GLN A 20 -13.06 10.26 -12.22
N ILE A 21 -13.22 9.12 -11.54
CA ILE A 21 -13.05 9.01 -10.08
C ILE A 21 -11.70 9.59 -9.62
N PRO A 22 -10.56 9.34 -10.31
CA PRO A 22 -9.29 9.94 -9.92
C PRO A 22 -9.29 11.47 -9.96
N ALA A 23 -9.92 12.08 -10.99
CA ALA A 23 -10.00 13.52 -11.12
C ALA A 23 -10.92 14.13 -10.07
N LEU A 24 -12.06 13.49 -9.78
CA LEU A 24 -12.99 13.88 -8.72
C LEU A 24 -12.35 13.80 -7.33
N LEU A 25 -11.62 12.72 -7.03
CA LEU A 25 -10.89 12.57 -5.76
C LEU A 25 -9.78 13.61 -5.64
N ALA A 26 -9.00 13.85 -6.70
CA ALA A 26 -7.98 14.89 -6.71
C ALA A 26 -8.58 16.29 -6.47
N ASN A 27 -9.72 16.60 -7.12
CA ASN A 27 -10.43 17.86 -6.92
C ASN A 27 -11.04 17.99 -5.51
N PHE A 28 -11.60 16.91 -4.97
CA PHE A 28 -12.13 16.87 -3.60
C PHE A 28 -11.02 17.09 -2.57
N VAL A 29 -9.89 16.42 -2.74
CA VAL A 29 -8.72 16.61 -1.88
C VAL A 29 -8.16 18.03 -2.01
N SER A 30 -8.11 18.57 -3.23
CA SER A 30 -7.64 19.93 -3.48
C SER A 30 -8.57 20.99 -2.89
N SER A 31 -9.89 20.74 -2.84
CA SER A 31 -10.87 21.66 -2.24
C SER A 31 -10.85 21.64 -0.72
N LEU A 32 -10.42 20.53 -0.12
CA LEU A 32 -10.23 20.40 1.33
C LEU A 32 -9.07 21.26 1.88
N HIS A 33 -8.25 21.90 1.03
CA HIS A 33 -7.00 22.58 1.41
C HIS A 33 -6.08 21.71 2.30
N ALA A 34 -6.26 20.39 2.24
CA ALA A 34 -5.54 19.46 3.07
C ALA A 34 -4.09 19.37 2.61
N SER A 35 -3.16 19.28 3.56
CA SER A 35 -1.76 19.01 3.24
C SER A 35 -1.64 17.68 2.51
N ARG A 36 -0.77 17.62 1.48
CA ARG A 36 -0.45 16.39 0.73
C ARG A 36 -0.12 15.19 1.64
N TYR A 37 0.46 15.46 2.82
CA TYR A 37 0.78 14.44 3.83
C TYR A 37 -0.46 13.90 4.55
N THR A 38 -1.50 14.69 4.76
CA THR A 38 -2.76 14.24 5.36
C THR A 38 -3.42 13.20 4.46
N VAL A 39 -3.43 13.44 3.15
CA VAL A 39 -3.99 12.52 2.15
C VAL A 39 -3.18 11.23 2.11
N PHE A 40 -1.86 11.36 2.15
CA PHE A 40 -0.97 10.21 2.23
C PHE A 40 -1.22 9.36 3.48
N ILE A 41 -1.41 9.97 4.66
CA ILE A 41 -1.77 9.25 5.90
C ILE A 41 -3.11 8.51 5.74
N VAL A 42 -4.11 9.11 5.10
CA VAL A 42 -5.39 8.44 4.82
C VAL A 42 -5.17 7.23 3.91
N ILE A 43 -4.32 7.34 2.89
CA ILE A 43 -3.95 6.23 2.00
C ILE A 43 -3.26 5.10 2.80
N VAL A 44 -2.33 5.44 3.69
CA VAL A 44 -1.65 4.47 4.57
C VAL A 44 -2.67 3.70 5.42
N ILE A 45 -3.57 4.41 6.09
CA ILE A 45 -4.61 3.79 6.94
C ILE A 45 -5.52 2.89 6.10
N PHE A 46 -5.94 3.37 4.92
CA PHE A 46 -6.74 2.58 3.98
C PHE A 46 -6.03 1.29 3.56
N TYR A 47 -4.73 1.36 3.22
CA TYR A 47 -3.93 0.18 2.89
C TYR A 47 -3.73 -0.77 4.05
N LEU A 48 -3.59 -0.28 5.28
CA LEU A 48 -3.53 -1.15 6.45
C LEU A 48 -4.84 -1.94 6.62
N ILE A 49 -5.99 -1.28 6.45
CA ILE A 49 -7.31 -1.93 6.53
C ILE A 49 -7.50 -2.97 5.44
N LEU A 50 -7.17 -2.64 4.19
CA LEU A 50 -7.20 -3.57 3.06
C LEU A 50 -6.20 -4.72 3.21
N GLY A 51 -5.01 -4.37 3.68
CA GLY A 51 -3.88 -5.22 4.08
C GLY A 51 -4.30 -6.40 4.93
N MET A 52 -5.06 -6.08 5.97
CA MET A 52 -5.58 -7.03 6.92
C MET A 52 -6.60 -8.01 6.33
N LEU A 53 -7.06 -7.89 5.08
CA LEU A 53 -8.11 -8.75 4.53
C LEU A 53 -7.69 -9.47 3.24
N MET A 54 -6.77 -8.90 2.48
CA MET A 54 -6.48 -9.31 1.11
C MET A 54 -4.99 -9.64 0.91
N ASN A 55 -4.71 -10.51 -0.05
CA ASN A 55 -3.33 -10.82 -0.46
C ASN A 55 -2.72 -9.65 -1.28
N ILE A 56 -1.38 -9.59 -1.32
CA ILE A 56 -0.55 -8.57 -1.97
C ILE A 56 -1.02 -8.28 -3.40
N MET A 57 -1.09 -9.32 -4.24
CA MET A 57 -1.39 -9.18 -5.66
C MET A 57 -2.78 -8.57 -5.94
N PRO A 58 -3.89 -9.13 -5.44
CA PRO A 58 -5.22 -8.54 -5.62
C PRO A 58 -5.32 -7.09 -5.14
N MET A 59 -4.65 -6.76 -4.04
CA MET A 59 -4.69 -5.44 -3.44
C MET A 59 -4.01 -4.39 -4.32
N ILE A 60 -2.78 -4.64 -4.78
CA ILE A 60 -2.05 -3.72 -5.67
C ILE A 60 -2.84 -3.55 -6.96
N LEU A 61 -3.29 -4.65 -7.56
CA LEU A 61 -4.02 -4.62 -8.82
C LEU A 61 -5.30 -3.77 -8.74
N LEU A 62 -6.06 -3.88 -7.66
CA LEU A 62 -7.31 -3.12 -7.48
C LEU A 62 -7.07 -1.64 -7.16
N THR A 63 -6.07 -1.34 -6.34
CA THR A 63 -5.87 0.00 -5.75
C THR A 63 -4.98 0.90 -6.58
N LEU A 64 -3.97 0.35 -7.26
CA LEU A 64 -2.99 1.11 -8.04
C LEU A 64 -3.64 1.99 -9.15
N PRO A 65 -4.63 1.52 -9.94
CA PRO A 65 -5.26 2.35 -10.97
C PRO A 65 -5.95 3.60 -10.42
N ILE A 66 -6.40 3.55 -9.16
CA ILE A 66 -7.12 4.63 -8.50
C ILE A 66 -6.12 5.59 -7.82
N LEU A 67 -5.14 5.05 -7.12
CA LEU A 67 -4.23 5.83 -6.28
C LEU A 67 -3.06 6.44 -7.06
N PHE A 68 -2.55 5.75 -8.07
CA PHE A 68 -1.44 6.25 -8.90
C PHE A 68 -1.71 7.63 -9.54
N PRO A 69 -2.83 7.87 -10.23
CA PRO A 69 -3.15 9.20 -10.75
C PRO A 69 -3.35 10.24 -9.65
N THR A 70 -3.91 9.85 -8.49
CA THR A 70 -4.14 10.74 -7.35
C THR A 70 -2.82 11.24 -6.74
N ILE A 71 -1.86 10.33 -6.55
CA ILE A 71 -0.53 10.64 -6.03
C ILE A 71 0.25 11.55 -6.98
N LYS A 72 0.18 11.29 -8.29
CA LYS A 72 0.78 12.19 -9.29
C LYS A 72 0.15 13.58 -9.27
N ALA A 73 -1.17 13.69 -9.11
CA ALA A 73 -1.85 14.97 -8.99
C ALA A 73 -1.43 15.76 -7.73
N LEU A 74 -1.07 15.07 -6.65
CA LEU A 74 -0.55 15.68 -5.41
C LEU A 74 0.93 16.08 -5.50
N GLY A 75 1.62 15.78 -6.62
CA GLY A 75 3.02 16.13 -6.85
C GLY A 75 4.02 15.21 -6.17
N PHE A 76 3.62 14.00 -5.77
CA PHE A 76 4.56 12.99 -5.27
C PHE A 76 5.28 12.28 -6.42
N ASP A 77 6.50 11.83 -6.14
CA ASP A 77 7.26 11.04 -7.10
C ASP A 77 6.64 9.62 -7.27
N PRO A 78 6.38 9.18 -8.52
CA PRO A 78 5.79 7.87 -8.79
C PRO A 78 6.62 6.67 -8.31
N ILE A 79 7.95 6.76 -8.38
CA ILE A 79 8.87 5.70 -7.98
C ILE A 79 8.87 5.60 -6.46
N TRP A 80 9.00 6.75 -5.77
CA TRP A 80 8.90 6.81 -4.31
C TRP A 80 7.57 6.20 -3.83
N PHE A 81 6.46 6.56 -4.46
CA PHE A 81 5.16 5.99 -4.10
C PHE A 81 5.11 4.49 -4.34
N GLY A 82 5.68 3.98 -5.43
CA GLY A 82 5.77 2.55 -5.69
C GLY A 82 6.52 1.79 -4.60
N VAL A 83 7.67 2.31 -4.14
CA VAL A 83 8.46 1.71 -3.04
C VAL A 83 7.64 1.68 -1.75
N VAL A 84 7.07 2.82 -1.38
CA VAL A 84 6.28 2.95 -0.15
C VAL A 84 5.02 2.09 -0.20
N LEU A 85 4.38 2.01 -1.36
CA LEU A 85 3.22 1.17 -1.60
C LEU A 85 3.54 -0.31 -1.36
N VAL A 86 4.66 -0.81 -1.89
CA VAL A 86 5.06 -2.21 -1.69
C VAL A 86 5.26 -2.50 -0.21
N ILE A 87 5.98 -1.63 0.50
CA ILE A 87 6.20 -1.76 1.95
C ILE A 87 4.86 -1.74 2.71
N LEU A 88 3.93 -0.86 2.35
CA LEU A 88 2.61 -0.78 2.98
C LEU A 88 1.78 -2.05 2.79
N VAL A 89 1.84 -2.65 1.61
CA VAL A 89 1.10 -3.87 1.30
C VAL A 89 1.68 -5.07 2.05
N GLU A 90 3.01 -5.16 2.16
CA GLU A 90 3.70 -6.16 2.99
C GLU A 90 3.34 -5.99 4.48
N LEU A 91 3.38 -4.75 4.98
CA LEU A 91 2.98 -4.40 6.35
C LEU A 91 1.55 -4.84 6.65
N GLY A 92 0.64 -4.62 5.70
CA GLY A 92 -0.74 -5.08 5.77
C GLY A 92 -0.88 -6.59 5.93
N CYS A 93 -0.02 -7.36 5.26
CA CYS A 93 -0.05 -8.83 5.26
C CYS A 93 0.47 -9.46 6.56
N ILE A 94 1.16 -8.69 7.41
CA ILE A 94 1.69 -9.12 8.70
C ILE A 94 0.95 -8.51 9.90
N THR A 95 0.17 -7.44 9.68
CA THR A 95 -0.56 -6.72 10.75
C THR A 95 -1.82 -7.50 11.19
N PRO A 96 -2.09 -7.65 12.52
CA PRO A 96 -3.33 -8.26 13.02
C PRO A 96 -4.57 -7.45 12.59
N PRO A 97 -5.74 -8.05 12.31
CA PRO A 97 -6.29 -9.29 12.89
C PRO A 97 -6.19 -10.55 12.03
N VAL A 98 -6.01 -10.43 10.71
CA VAL A 98 -5.83 -11.60 9.84
C VAL A 98 -4.34 -11.87 9.64
N GLY A 99 -3.59 -10.89 9.13
CA GLY A 99 -2.17 -11.06 8.82
C GLY A 99 -1.95 -12.35 8.03
N MET A 100 -2.35 -12.39 6.75
CA MET A 100 -2.38 -13.60 5.92
C MET A 100 -1.11 -14.45 6.08
N ASN A 101 0.06 -13.82 6.16
CA ASN A 101 1.33 -14.52 6.34
C ASN A 101 1.41 -15.22 7.71
N VAL A 102 0.93 -14.57 8.77
CA VAL A 102 0.84 -15.13 10.14
C VAL A 102 -0.16 -16.29 10.19
N PHE A 103 -1.30 -16.19 9.50
CA PHE A 103 -2.26 -17.30 9.39
C PHE A 103 -1.71 -18.52 8.66
N VAL A 104 -0.97 -18.30 7.58
CA VAL A 104 -0.30 -19.39 6.85
C VAL A 104 0.71 -20.10 7.74
N VAL A 105 1.51 -19.34 8.52
CA VAL A 105 2.47 -19.92 9.47
C VAL A 105 1.76 -20.69 10.58
N ALA A 106 0.67 -20.18 11.15
CA ALA A 106 -0.12 -20.89 12.15
C ALA A 106 -0.75 -22.20 11.61
N GLY A 107 -1.05 -22.26 10.31
CA GLY A 107 -1.53 -23.48 9.66
C GLY A 107 -0.48 -24.61 9.61
N VAL A 108 0.81 -24.24 9.58
CA VAL A 108 1.93 -25.19 9.57
C VAL A 108 2.39 -25.51 10.99
N ALA A 109 2.58 -24.48 11.84
CA ALA A 109 3.02 -24.60 13.22
C ALA A 109 1.83 -24.70 14.19
N LYS A 110 1.06 -25.79 14.10
CA LYS A 110 -0.19 -25.98 14.88
C LYS A 110 0.00 -25.97 16.40
N ASP A 111 1.21 -26.24 16.88
CA ASP A 111 1.55 -26.29 18.30
C ASP A 111 1.81 -24.91 18.92
N VAL A 112 1.90 -23.85 18.09
CA VAL A 112 2.19 -22.49 18.53
C VAL A 112 0.90 -21.65 18.48
N PRO A 113 0.48 -21.03 19.60
CA PRO A 113 -0.71 -20.17 19.58
C PRO A 113 -0.45 -18.92 18.75
N MET A 114 -1.46 -18.51 17.98
CA MET A 114 -1.44 -17.37 17.07
C MET A 114 -0.95 -16.07 17.74
N SER A 115 -1.28 -15.85 19.01
CA SER A 115 -0.83 -14.70 19.80
C SER A 115 0.69 -14.63 19.95
N THR A 116 1.38 -15.77 20.01
CA THR A 116 2.84 -15.84 20.11
C THR A 116 3.49 -15.47 18.79
N ILE A 117 2.91 -15.91 17.67
CA ILE A 117 3.38 -15.56 16.33
C ILE A 117 3.22 -14.06 16.09
N PHE A 118 2.05 -13.49 16.38
CA PHE A 118 1.84 -12.05 16.27
C PHE A 118 2.78 -11.23 17.16
N ARG A 119 3.05 -11.70 18.38
CA ARG A 119 4.02 -11.02 19.27
C ARG A 119 5.44 -11.07 18.73
N GLY A 120 5.81 -12.13 18.02
CA GLY A 120 7.11 -12.24 17.33
C GLY A 120 7.22 -11.36 16.08
N VAL A 121 6.10 -11.09 15.41
CA VAL A 121 6.04 -10.26 14.19
C VAL A 121 5.91 -8.77 14.51
N PHE A 122 5.36 -8.41 15.67
CA PHE A 122 5.17 -7.00 16.07
C PHE A 122 6.44 -6.11 15.98
N PRO A 123 7.66 -6.58 16.31
CA PRO A 123 8.88 -5.80 16.08
C PRO A 123 9.10 -5.44 14.60
N PHE A 124 8.77 -6.34 13.66
CA PHE A 124 8.86 -6.07 12.22
C PHE A 124 7.87 -4.99 11.79
N VAL A 125 6.63 -5.06 12.27
CA VAL A 125 5.60 -4.03 12.02
C VAL A 125 6.11 -2.64 12.45
N LEU A 126 6.75 -2.55 13.61
CA LEU A 126 7.33 -1.29 14.08
C LEU A 126 8.48 -0.79 13.20
N VAL A 127 9.39 -1.68 12.79
CA VAL A 127 10.53 -1.32 11.92
C VAL A 127 10.04 -0.85 10.55
N GLU A 128 9.04 -1.51 9.97
CA GLU A 128 8.45 -1.11 8.69
C GLU A 128 7.71 0.24 8.78
N LEU A 129 6.97 0.50 9.85
CA LEU A 129 6.37 1.81 10.10
C LEU A 129 7.43 2.91 10.24
N LEU A 130 8.53 2.62 10.93
CA LEU A 130 9.67 3.54 11.03
C LEU A 130 10.32 3.77 9.67
N LEU A 131 10.45 2.73 8.85
CA LEU A 131 10.99 2.83 7.49
C LEU A 131 10.08 3.71 6.61
N ILE A 132 8.76 3.54 6.68
CA ILE A 132 7.81 4.41 5.97
C ILE A 132 7.96 5.86 6.43
N ALA A 133 8.03 6.10 7.74
CA ALA A 133 8.25 7.45 8.27
C ALA A 133 9.57 8.05 7.78
N LEU A 134 10.64 7.26 7.74
CA LEU A 134 11.94 7.67 7.23
C LEU A 134 11.87 8.01 5.74
N LEU A 135 11.21 7.20 4.92
CA LEU A 135 11.03 7.44 3.49
C LEU A 135 10.16 8.67 3.19
N VAL A 136 9.21 8.99 4.06
CA VAL A 136 8.41 10.23 3.97
C VAL A 136 9.24 11.46 4.27
N LEU A 137 10.18 11.38 5.21
CA LEU A 137 11.09 12.48 5.56
C LEU A 137 12.26 12.63 4.57
N PHE A 138 12.77 11.51 4.06
CA PHE A 138 13.93 11.42 3.17
C PHE A 138 13.58 10.61 1.90
N PRO A 139 12.80 11.19 0.97
CA PRO A 139 12.40 10.49 -0.25
C PRO A 139 13.57 10.13 -1.15
N GLU A 140 14.71 10.82 -1.00
CA GLU A 140 15.94 10.55 -1.75
C GLU A 140 16.48 9.13 -1.53
N ILE A 141 16.22 8.50 -0.38
CA ILE A 141 16.65 7.11 -0.13
C ILE A 141 16.02 6.16 -1.16
N ALA A 142 14.76 6.37 -1.52
CA ALA A 142 14.07 5.57 -2.54
C ALA A 142 14.51 5.92 -3.97
N LEU A 143 14.99 7.15 -4.19
CA LEU A 143 15.33 7.68 -5.51
C LEU A 143 16.82 7.61 -5.82
N LEU A 144 17.68 7.29 -4.85
CA LEU A 144 19.14 7.27 -5.00
C LEU A 144 19.57 6.31 -6.12
N LEU A 145 19.04 5.08 -6.11
CA LEU A 145 19.38 4.08 -7.11
C LEU A 145 18.81 4.43 -8.51
N PRO A 146 17.52 4.81 -8.67
CA PRO A 146 17.00 5.33 -9.94
C PRO A 146 17.79 6.51 -10.50
N ASN A 147 18.17 7.48 -9.65
CA ASN A 147 18.92 8.66 -10.06
C ASN A 147 20.36 8.31 -10.50
N ALA A 148 20.99 7.33 -9.86
CA ALA A 148 22.33 6.86 -10.23
C ALA A 148 22.35 6.04 -11.53
N MET A 149 21.23 5.41 -11.92
CA MET A 149 21.12 4.64 -13.17
C MET A 149 20.74 5.50 -14.39
N ASN A 150 20.17 6.68 -14.17
CA ASN A 150 19.79 7.64 -15.22
C ASN A 150 20.89 8.67 -15.54
N GLN A 151 22.11 8.45 -15.03
CA GLN A 151 23.33 9.18 -15.41
C GLN A 151 24.18 8.33 -16.35
#